data_AF-A0A959T4K3-F1
#
_entry.id   AF-A0A959T4K3-F1
#
_cell.length_a   1.000
_cell.length_b   1.000
_cell.length_c   1.000
_cell.angle_alpha   90.00
_cell.angle_beta   90.00
_cell.angle_gamma   90.00
#
_symmetry.space_group_name_H-M   'P 1'
#
loop_
_entity.id
_entity.type
_entity.pdbx_description
1 polymer ?
#
loop_
_entity_poly.entity_id
_entity_poly.type
_entity_poly.pdbx_seq_one_letter_code
_entity_poly.pdbx_strand_id
1 'polypeptide(L)' 'MTAYVFPGQGSQFPGMGKDLYDADNNARIWFEHANDILGFNLTDIMFHGSEEDLKQTKVTQPAIFLHS' A
#
# COMPACT_ATOMS: atom_id res chain seq x y z
N MET A 1 -2.12 18.04 22.62
CA MET A 1 -2.73 18.12 21.28
C MET A 1 -1.95 17.19 20.37
N THR A 2 -2.63 16.29 19.65
CA THR A 2 -2.01 15.30 18.76
C THR A 2 -2.39 15.64 17.32
N ALA A 3 -1.41 15.67 16.42
CA ALA A 3 -1.63 15.84 14.99
C ALA A 3 -1.15 14.57 14.27
N TYR A 4 -1.93 14.11 13.30
CA TYR A 4 -1.56 13.01 12.41
C TYR A 4 -1.05 13.59 11.11
N VAL A 5 0.10 13.10 10.65
CA VAL A 5 0.74 13.52 9.40
C VAL A 5 0.94 12.29 8.55
N PHE A 6 0.37 12.32 7.35
CA PHE A 6 0.43 11.23 6.39
C PHE A 6 1.49 11.56 5.33
N PRO A 7 2.43 10.64 5.04
CA PRO A 7 3.45 10.83 4.03
C PRO A 7 2.86 10.90 2.61
N GLY A 8 3.60 11.53 1.70
CA GLY A 8 3.25 11.63 0.28
C GLY A 8 4.13 10.76 -0.62
N GLN A 9 3.99 10.96 -1.93
CA GLN A 9 4.79 10.30 -2.96
C GLN A 9 6.30 10.43 -2.69
N GLY A 10 7.02 9.32 -2.79
CA GLY A 10 8.45 9.20 -2.43
C GLY A 10 8.70 8.41 -1.14
N SER A 11 7.64 8.09 -0.39
CA SER A 11 7.71 7.27 0.85
C SER A 11 7.51 5.77 0.63
N GLN A 12 7.22 5.33 -0.59
CA GLN A 12 7.01 3.93 -0.93
C GLN A 12 8.30 3.11 -0.91
N PHE A 13 8.23 1.85 -0.49
CA PHE A 13 9.35 0.92 -0.45
C PHE A 13 8.88 -0.54 -0.62
N PRO A 14 9.71 -1.45 -1.19
CA PRO A 14 9.36 -2.87 -1.30
C PRO A 14 9.07 -3.51 0.06
N GLY A 15 7.98 -4.28 0.15
CA GLY A 15 7.51 -4.90 1.38
C GLY A 15 6.57 -4.03 2.21
N MET A 16 6.27 -2.79 1.79
CA MET A 16 5.37 -1.90 2.52
C MET A 16 3.97 -2.51 2.72
N GLY A 17 3.38 -2.30 3.88
CA GLY A 17 2.03 -2.79 4.21
C GLY A 17 1.92 -4.28 4.53
N LYS A 18 2.96 -5.10 4.30
CA LYS A 18 2.91 -6.56 4.52
C LYS A 18 2.67 -6.91 5.99
N ASP A 19 3.40 -6.29 6.91
CA ASP A 19 3.25 -6.55 8.35
C ASP A 19 1.85 -6.18 8.84
N LEU A 20 1.30 -5.06 8.34
CA LEU A 20 -0.05 -4.62 8.67
C LEU A 20 -1.11 -5.59 8.11
N TYR A 21 -0.93 -6.05 6.87
CA TYR A 21 -1.78 -7.05 6.23
C TYR A 21 -1.78 -8.39 6.98
N ASP A 22 -0.61 -8.83 7.47
CA ASP A 22 -0.45 -10.10 8.17
C ASP A 22 -0.99 -10.03 9.61
N ALA A 23 -0.80 -8.90 10.29
CA ALA A 23 -1.11 -8.74 11.72
C ALA A 23 -2.58 -8.40 12.02
N ASP A 24 -3.30 -7.73 11.11
CA ASP A 24 -4.66 -7.24 11.37
C ASP A 24 -5.66 -7.70 10.27
N ASN A 25 -6.69 -8.44 10.69
CA ASN A 25 -7.75 -8.90 9.78
C ASN A 25 -8.56 -7.75 9.16
N ASN A 26 -8.77 -6.65 9.88
CA ASN A 26 -9.44 -5.47 9.34
C ASN A 26 -8.59 -4.78 8.27
N ALA A 27 -7.27 -4.69 8.50
CA ALA A 27 -6.37 -4.18 7.48
C ALA A 27 -6.42 -5.06 6.23
N ARG A 28 -6.34 -6.38 6.39
CA ARG A 28 -6.45 -7.35 5.29
C ARG A 28 -7.70 -7.10 4.43
N ILE A 29 -8.85 -6.87 5.04
CA ILE A 29 -10.10 -6.57 4.31
C ILE A 29 -9.95 -5.32 3.42
N TRP A 30 -9.32 -4.26 3.92
CA TRP A 30 -9.09 -3.05 3.12
C TRP A 30 -8.11 -3.25 1.98
N PHE A 31 -7.07 -4.05 2.19
CA PHE A 31 -6.13 -4.42 1.12
C PHE A 31 -6.80 -5.22 0.01
N GLU A 32 -7.61 -6.22 0.35
CA GLU A 32 -8.36 -6.99 -0.66
C GLU A 32 -9.38 -6.12 -1.38
N HIS A 33 -10.09 -5.25 -0.67
CA HIS A 33 -11.02 -4.32 -1.28
C HIS A 33 -10.33 -3.34 -2.25
N ALA A 34 -9.09 -2.92 -1.95
CA ALA A 34 -8.30 -2.10 -2.87
C ALA A 34 -7.94 -2.87 -4.15
N ASN A 35 -7.57 -4.15 -4.04
CA ASN A 35 -7.31 -5.01 -5.20
C ASN A 35 -8.54 -5.10 -6.12
N ASP A 36 -9.72 -5.31 -5.53
CA ASP A 36 -11.00 -5.38 -6.26
C ASP A 36 -11.32 -4.08 -7.00
N ILE A 37 -11.16 -2.92 -6.34
CA ILE A 37 -11.43 -1.60 -6.93
C ILE A 37 -10.46 -1.29 -8.07
N LEU A 38 -9.18 -1.61 -7.90
CA LEU A 38 -8.13 -1.28 -8.85
C LEU A 38 -8.11 -2.24 -10.06
N GLY A 39 -8.68 -3.45 -9.91
CA GLY A 39 -8.68 -4.47 -10.95
C GLY A 39 -7.31 -5.14 -11.15
N PHE A 40 -6.40 -4.98 -10.20
CA PHE A 40 -5.12 -5.69 -10.13
C PHE A 40 -4.68 -5.85 -8.68
N ASN A 41 -3.84 -6.85 -8.42
CA ASN A 41 -3.31 -7.11 -7.08
C ASN A 41 -2.25 -6.08 -6.71
N LEU A 42 -2.67 -4.99 -6.06
CA LEU A 42 -1.77 -3.98 -5.52
C LEU A 42 -0.88 -4.59 -4.43
N THR A 43 -1.42 -5.49 -3.60
CA THR A 43 -0.68 -6.22 -2.56
C THR A 43 0.53 -6.96 -3.11
N ASP A 44 0.40 -7.65 -4.25
CA ASP A 44 1.53 -8.37 -4.86
C ASP A 44 2.69 -7.43 -5.20
N ILE A 45 2.37 -6.24 -5.73
CA ILE A 45 3.37 -5.23 -6.08
C ILE A 45 3.96 -4.59 -4.82
N MET A 46 3.14 -4.31 -3.81
CA MET A 46 3.61 -3.76 -2.52
C MET A 46 4.55 -4.72 -1.79
N PHE A 47 4.26 -6.02 -1.81
CA PHE A 47 4.97 -7.00 -0.99
C PHE A 47 6.19 -7.60 -1.70
N HIS A 48 6.11 -7.77 -3.02
CA HIS A 48 7.10 -8.52 -3.80
C HIS A 48 7.64 -7.76 -5.01
N GLY A 49 7.06 -6.60 -5.34
CA GLY A 49 7.48 -5.78 -6.47
C GLY A 49 8.83 -5.10 -6.24
N SER A 50 9.44 -4.67 -7.34
CA SER A 50 10.67 -3.88 -7.29
C SER A 50 10.40 -2.42 -6.91
N GLU A 51 11.44 -1.67 -6.56
CA GLU A 51 11.32 -0.22 -6.39
C GLU A 51 10.77 0.49 -7.62
N GLU A 52 11.07 -0.02 -8.82
CA GLU A 52 10.60 0.57 -10.07
C GLU A 52 9.11 0.33 -10.30
N ASP A 53 8.60 -0.85 -9.92
CA ASP A 53 7.17 -1.14 -9.96
C ASP A 53 6.40 -0.18 -9.04
N LEU A 54 6.96 0.08 -7.86
CA LEU A 54 6.38 0.99 -6.88
C LEU A 54 6.49 2.46 -7.25
N LYS A 55 7.36 2.86 -8.19
CA LYS A 55 7.45 4.25 -8.71
C LYS A 55 6.43 4.57 -9.79
N GLN A 56 5.75 3.57 -10.35
CA GLN A 56 4.67 3.82 -11.29
C GLN A 56 3.53 4.55 -10.56
N THR A 57 3.17 5.76 -10.99
CA THR A 57 2.17 6.60 -10.29
C THR A 57 0.85 5.87 -10.00
N LYS A 58 0.42 4.99 -10.91
CA LYS A 58 -0.78 4.14 -10.76
C LYS A 58 -0.70 3.14 -9.60
N VAL A 59 0.51 2.84 -9.13
CA VAL A 59 0.81 1.98 -7.97
C VAL A 59 1.15 2.84 -6.76
N THR A 60 2.04 3.83 -6.93
CA THR A 60 2.58 4.63 -5.81
C THR A 60 1.49 5.33 -5.00
N GLN A 61 0.56 5.99 -5.69
CA GLN A 61 -0.50 6.77 -5.06
C GLN A 61 -1.47 5.90 -4.24
N PRO A 62 -2.05 4.82 -4.80
CA PRO A 62 -2.92 3.95 -4.00
C PRO A 62 -2.15 3.17 -2.93
N ALA A 63 -0.89 2.77 -3.18
CA ALA A 63 -0.08 2.07 -2.18
C ALA A 63 0.16 2.92 -0.92
N ILE A 64 0.50 4.20 -1.10
CA ILE A 64 0.70 5.12 0.03
C ILE A 64 -0.61 5.40 0.74
N PHE A 65 -1.69 5.66 0.00
CA PHE A 65 -3.01 5.89 0.60
C PHE A 65 -3.51 4.72 1.44
N LEU A 66 -3.23 3.49 1.01
CA LEU A 66 -3.68 2.28 1.69
C LEU A 66 -2.81 1.92 2.90
N HIS A 67 -1.50 2.21 2.83
CA HIS A 67 -0.54 1.88 3.88
C HIS A 67 -0.51 2.90 5.02
N SER A 68 -0.67 4.19 4.70
CA SER A 68 -0.27 5.29 5.57
C SER A 68 -1.43 6.04 6.20
#